data_AF-A0A7J0AL42-F1
#
_entry.id   AF-A0A7J0AL42-F1
#
_cell.length_a   1.000
_cell.length_b   1.000
_cell.length_c   1.000
_cell.angle_alpha   90.00
_cell.angle_beta   90.00
_cell.angle_gamma   90.00
#
_symmetry.space_group_name_H-M   'P 1'
#
loop_
_entity.id
_entity.type
_entity.pdbx_description
1 polymer ?
#
loop_
_entity_poly.entity_id
_entity_poly.type
_entity_poly.pdbx_seq_one_letter_code
_entity_poly.pdbx_strand_id
1 'polypeptide(L)'
;MREKNAEISARVDEMICLLHTNPNKMANALGYSRAQTIYDILNGKAAPSYDFFRRFLASGYAAFINLRWLISGEGSPIIEETYYQSDLPIIKGEMTQEQADQKLKEIKARKKAEAIGAEYSASTGISGRGPHHTENSVSSQTSNDLINHLETQLKEKDKEIGNLNKEVGRLEAQVDMLKEQLRESRVFSPITKAEEVSSPPVLQDR
;
A
#
# COMPACT_ATOMS: atom_id res chain seq x y z
N MET A 1 -2.82 -6.66 -30.46
CA MET A 1 -3.95 -6.72 -29.51
C MET A 1 -3.68 -7.63 -28.33
N ARG A 2 -3.20 -8.87 -28.52
CA ARG A 2 -2.86 -9.79 -27.40
C ARG A 2 -1.80 -9.25 -26.43
N GLU A 3 -0.78 -8.59 -26.94
CA GLU A 3 0.34 -8.05 -26.15
C GLU A 3 -0.09 -6.91 -25.21
N LYS A 4 -0.86 -5.94 -25.70
CA LYS A 4 -1.45 -4.86 -24.88
C LYS A 4 -2.42 -5.37 -23.82
N ASN A 5 -3.18 -6.43 -24.14
CA ASN A 5 -4.02 -7.09 -23.15
C ASN A 5 -3.16 -7.75 -22.07
N ALA A 6 -2.05 -8.40 -22.44
CA ALA A 6 -1.12 -9.00 -21.47
C ALA A 6 -0.51 -7.95 -20.52
N GLU A 7 -0.18 -6.76 -21.01
CA GLU A 7 0.37 -5.68 -20.18
C GLU A 7 -0.63 -5.19 -19.12
N ILE A 8 -1.87 -4.89 -19.51
CA ILE A 8 -2.88 -4.41 -18.54
C ILE A 8 -3.32 -5.53 -17.58
N SER A 9 -3.38 -6.78 -18.06
CA SER A 9 -3.61 -7.95 -17.21
C SER A 9 -2.51 -8.11 -16.16
N ALA A 10 -1.24 -7.92 -16.54
CA ALA A 10 -0.12 -7.96 -15.62
C ALA A 10 -0.19 -6.83 -14.57
N ARG A 11 -0.66 -5.63 -14.94
CA ARG A 11 -0.89 -4.53 -13.99
C ARG A 11 -2.03 -4.83 -13.02
N VAL A 12 -3.09 -5.49 -13.48
CA VAL A 12 -4.18 -5.94 -12.60
C VAL A 12 -3.68 -7.00 -11.60
N ASP A 13 -2.82 -7.91 -12.02
CA ASP A 13 -2.18 -8.91 -11.15
C ASP A 13 -1.26 -8.26 -10.11
N GLU A 14 -0.43 -7.30 -10.55
CA GLU A 14 0.44 -6.50 -9.69
C GLU A 14 -0.38 -5.71 -8.66
N MET A 15 -1.49 -5.10 -9.07
CA MET A 15 -2.42 -4.43 -8.16
C MET A 15 -3.00 -5.39 -7.12
N ILE A 16 -3.45 -6.59 -7.50
CA ILE A 16 -3.96 -7.58 -6.52
C ILE A 16 -2.90 -7.93 -5.47
N CYS A 17 -1.63 -8.03 -5.88
CA CYS A 17 -0.51 -8.29 -4.98
C CYS A 17 -0.27 -7.11 -4.02
N LEU A 18 -0.22 -5.87 -4.54
CA LEU A 18 -0.02 -4.66 -3.72
C LEU A 18 -1.12 -4.48 -2.67
N LEU A 19 -2.34 -4.89 -3.00
CA LEU A 19 -3.49 -4.80 -2.10
C LEU A 19 -3.60 -5.98 -1.12
N HIS A 20 -2.64 -6.91 -1.17
CA HIS A 20 -2.64 -8.15 -0.38
C HIS A 20 -3.98 -8.89 -0.43
N THR A 21 -4.62 -8.90 -1.61
CA THR A 21 -5.93 -9.51 -1.83
C THR A 21 -5.82 -10.72 -2.74
N ASN A 22 -6.96 -11.31 -3.07
CA ASN A 22 -7.07 -12.40 -4.04
C ASN A 22 -8.14 -12.08 -5.10
N PRO A 23 -8.13 -12.77 -6.27
CA PRO A 23 -9.07 -12.48 -7.36
C PRO A 23 -10.54 -12.58 -6.95
N ASN A 24 -10.90 -13.49 -6.03
CA ASN A 24 -12.27 -13.65 -5.56
C ASN A 24 -12.71 -12.47 -4.68
N LYS A 25 -11.87 -12.05 -3.74
CA LYS A 25 -12.12 -10.88 -2.89
C LYS A 25 -12.17 -9.60 -3.71
N MET A 26 -11.28 -9.47 -4.70
CA MET A 26 -11.32 -8.35 -5.64
C MET A 26 -12.63 -8.32 -6.43
N ALA A 27 -13.09 -9.46 -6.94
CA ALA A 27 -14.37 -9.54 -7.63
C ALA A 27 -15.53 -9.07 -6.75
N ASN A 28 -15.56 -9.53 -5.49
CA ASN A 28 -16.57 -9.12 -4.51
C ASN A 28 -16.49 -7.62 -4.20
N ALA A 29 -15.29 -7.07 -4.01
CA ALA A 29 -15.09 -5.64 -3.75
C ALA A 29 -15.50 -4.76 -4.94
N LEU A 30 -15.36 -5.25 -6.17
CA LEU A 30 -15.85 -4.60 -7.39
C LEU A 30 -17.36 -4.86 -7.64
N GLY A 31 -18.04 -5.60 -6.76
CA GLY A 31 -19.47 -5.92 -6.87
C GLY A 31 -19.80 -6.93 -7.96
N TYR A 32 -18.86 -7.78 -8.37
CA TYR A 32 -19.11 -8.92 -9.24
C TYR A 32 -19.61 -10.12 -8.41
N SER A 33 -20.61 -10.83 -8.92
CA SER A 33 -21.14 -12.04 -8.29
C SER A 33 -20.23 -13.27 -8.46
N ARG A 34 -19.36 -13.25 -9.49
CA ARG A 34 -18.42 -14.33 -9.80
C ARG A 34 -17.06 -13.74 -10.17
N ALA A 35 -15.99 -14.40 -9.75
CA ALA A 35 -14.62 -13.98 -10.04
C ALA A 35 -14.15 -14.28 -11.47
N GLN A 36 -14.98 -14.92 -12.30
CA GLN A 36 -14.62 -15.33 -13.65
C GLN A 36 -14.07 -14.16 -14.49
N THR A 37 -14.72 -12.99 -14.42
CA THR A 37 -14.27 -11.78 -15.12
C THR A 37 -12.86 -11.37 -14.70
N ILE A 38 -12.52 -11.50 -13.42
CA ILE A 38 -11.17 -11.19 -12.91
C ILE A 38 -10.17 -12.22 -13.41
N TYR A 39 -10.49 -13.52 -13.36
CA TYR A 39 -9.62 -14.56 -13.89
C TYR A 39 -9.41 -14.47 -15.41
N ASP A 40 -10.43 -14.08 -16.17
CA ASP A 40 -10.31 -13.89 -17.61
C ASP A 40 -9.41 -12.70 -17.95
N ILE A 41 -9.46 -11.63 -17.13
CA ILE A 41 -8.50 -10.52 -17.21
C ILE A 41 -7.10 -11.02 -16.87
N LEU A 42 -6.88 -11.66 -15.73
CA LEU A 42 -5.55 -12.08 -15.28
C LEU A 42 -4.88 -13.05 -16.26
N ASN A 43 -5.64 -13.95 -16.87
CA ASN A 43 -5.13 -14.90 -17.86
C ASN A 43 -4.98 -14.30 -19.27
N GLY A 44 -5.24 -12.99 -19.44
CA GLY A 44 -5.15 -12.31 -20.74
C GLY A 44 -6.22 -12.74 -21.75
N LYS A 45 -7.26 -13.46 -21.32
CA LYS A 45 -8.38 -13.88 -22.18
C LYS A 45 -9.25 -12.69 -22.57
N ALA A 46 -9.38 -11.71 -21.68
CA ALA A 46 -10.12 -10.48 -21.91
C ALA A 46 -9.34 -9.26 -21.40
N ALA A 47 -9.54 -8.11 -22.05
CA ALA A 47 -9.10 -6.84 -21.47
C ALA A 47 -10.12 -6.37 -20.41
N PRO A 48 -9.68 -5.59 -19.40
CA PRO A 48 -10.61 -4.93 -18.50
C PRO A 48 -11.59 -4.04 -19.27
N SER A 49 -12.88 -4.19 -19.01
CA SER A 49 -13.93 -3.40 -19.66
C SER A 49 -14.12 -2.05 -18.97
N TYR A 50 -14.86 -1.14 -19.62
CA TYR A 50 -15.31 0.10 -18.97
C TYR A 50 -16.03 -0.16 -17.62
N ASP A 51 -16.84 -1.23 -17.56
CA ASP A 51 -17.55 -1.62 -16.33
C ASP A 51 -16.59 -1.97 -15.19
N PHE A 52 -15.47 -2.63 -15.49
CA PHE A 52 -14.41 -2.90 -14.52
C PHE A 52 -13.87 -1.61 -13.92
N PHE A 53 -13.50 -0.62 -14.75
CA PHE A 53 -12.94 0.65 -14.26
C PHE A 53 -13.97 1.47 -13.49
N ARG A 54 -15.23 1.48 -13.94
CA ARG A 54 -16.33 2.14 -13.22
C ARG A 54 -16.51 1.55 -11.82
N ARG A 55 -16.50 0.23 -11.69
CA ARG A 55 -16.59 -0.47 -10.40
C ARG A 55 -15.38 -0.24 -9.53
N PHE A 56 -14.19 -0.21 -10.12
CA PHE A 56 -12.94 0.07 -9.43
C PHE A 56 -12.92 1.49 -8.83
N LEU A 57 -13.41 2.48 -9.57
CA LEU A 57 -13.58 3.84 -9.05
C LEU A 57 -14.59 3.89 -7.88
N ALA A 58 -15.61 3.03 -7.90
CA ALA A 58 -16.64 2.98 -6.87
C ALA A 58 -16.24 2.14 -5.64
N SER A 59 -15.27 1.23 -5.75
CA SER A 59 -14.90 0.29 -4.67
C SER A 59 -13.96 0.88 -3.62
N GLY A 60 -13.57 2.15 -3.75
CA GLY A 60 -12.62 2.82 -2.86
C GLY A 60 -11.15 2.54 -3.18
N TYR A 61 -10.82 1.62 -4.09
CA TYR A 61 -9.43 1.32 -4.46
C TYR A 61 -8.75 2.50 -5.18
N ALA A 62 -9.52 3.32 -5.88
CA ALA A 62 -9.03 4.52 -6.53
C ALA A 62 -8.48 5.60 -5.57
N ALA A 63 -8.70 5.45 -4.26
CA ALA A 63 -8.14 6.35 -3.26
C ALA A 63 -6.62 6.21 -3.14
N PHE A 64 -6.06 5.00 -3.35
CA PHE A 64 -4.63 4.72 -3.15
C PHE A 64 -3.97 4.02 -4.35
N ILE A 65 -4.73 3.50 -5.32
CA ILE A 65 -4.19 3.00 -6.58
C ILE A 65 -4.33 4.06 -7.66
N ASN A 66 -3.21 4.35 -8.33
CA ASN A 66 -3.14 5.30 -9.42
C ASN A 66 -3.78 4.73 -10.69
N LEU A 67 -4.93 5.28 -11.09
CA LEU A 67 -5.64 4.86 -12.31
C LEU A 67 -4.82 5.13 -13.58
N ARG A 68 -4.02 6.20 -13.63
CA ARG A 68 -3.15 6.50 -14.77
C ARG A 68 -2.15 5.36 -14.95
N TRP A 69 -1.48 4.95 -13.87
CA TRP A 69 -0.59 3.79 -13.90
C TRP A 69 -1.31 2.52 -14.33
N LEU A 70 -2.51 2.24 -13.79
CA LEU A 70 -3.24 1.02 -14.12
C LEU A 70 -3.56 0.93 -15.63
N ILE A 71 -3.91 2.05 -16.25
CA ILE A 71 -4.28 2.12 -17.67
C ILE A 71 -3.04 2.19 -18.57
N SER A 72 -2.12 3.14 -18.33
CA SER A 72 -1.00 3.43 -19.24
C SER A 72 0.32 2.76 -18.84
N GLY A 73 0.47 2.32 -17.60
CA GLY A 73 1.73 1.86 -17.04
C GLY A 73 2.68 2.97 -16.59
N GLU A 74 2.26 4.23 -16.70
CA GLU A 74 3.08 5.38 -16.34
C GLU A 74 2.86 5.82 -14.89
N GLY A 75 3.96 6.13 -14.19
CA GLY A 75 3.94 6.62 -12.81
C GLY A 75 3.93 5.50 -11.77
N SER A 76 3.79 5.88 -10.50
CA SER A 76 3.77 4.93 -9.39
C SER A 76 2.40 4.22 -9.27
N PRO A 77 2.37 2.91 -8.97
CA PRO A 77 1.13 2.16 -8.76
C PRO A 77 0.31 2.68 -7.56
N ILE A 78 1.02 3.09 -6.51
CA ILE A 78 0.45 3.58 -5.26
C ILE A 78 0.52 5.11 -5.25
N ILE A 79 -0.56 5.75 -4.82
CA ILE A 79 -0.60 7.16 -4.46
C ILE A 79 -0.11 7.27 -3.02
N GLU A 80 1.17 7.59 -2.84
CA GLU A 80 1.85 7.56 -1.53
C GLU A 80 1.19 8.47 -0.49
N GLU A 81 0.66 9.61 -0.94
CA GLU A 81 0.03 10.61 -0.07
C GLU A 81 -1.21 10.07 0.65
N THR A 82 -1.95 9.14 0.02
CA THR A 82 -3.20 8.59 0.56
C THR A 82 -3.07 7.18 1.12
N TYR A 83 -2.05 6.40 0.72
CA TYR A 83 -1.85 5.03 1.20
C TYR A 83 -1.55 4.96 2.71
N TYR A 84 -0.78 5.93 3.24
CA TYR A 84 -0.48 5.98 4.69
C TYR A 84 -1.56 6.66 5.53
N GLN A 85 -2.59 7.23 4.90
CA GLN A 85 -3.69 7.94 5.58
C GLN A 85 -4.98 7.11 5.65
N SER A 86 -5.09 6.02 4.88
CA SER A 86 -6.31 5.19 4.86
C SER A 86 -6.27 4.08 5.90
N ASP A 87 -7.10 4.20 6.95
CA ASP A 87 -7.43 3.13 7.91
C ASP A 87 -8.24 1.96 7.31
N LEU A 88 -8.26 1.84 5.97
CA LEU A 88 -9.00 0.77 5.31
C LEU A 88 -8.31 -0.56 5.64
N PRO A 89 -9.07 -1.57 6.08
CA PRO A 89 -8.50 -2.86 6.43
C PRO A 89 -7.90 -3.43 5.14
N ILE A 90 -6.55 -3.44 5.06
CA ILE A 90 -5.83 -4.48 4.31
C ILE A 90 -6.54 -5.76 4.75
N ILE A 91 -7.29 -6.38 3.84
CA ILE A 91 -8.27 -7.41 4.18
C ILE A 91 -7.49 -8.57 4.81
N LYS A 92 -7.39 -8.54 6.13
CA LYS A 92 -6.63 -9.50 6.94
C LYS A 92 -7.25 -10.87 6.68
N GLY A 93 -6.49 -11.70 5.99
CA GLY A 93 -6.83 -13.07 5.72
C GLY A 93 -6.40 -13.44 4.31
N GLU A 94 -5.22 -14.04 4.21
CA GLU A 94 -4.85 -15.14 3.30
C GLU A 94 -3.55 -14.93 2.51
N MET A 95 -3.01 -13.72 2.38
CA MET A 95 -1.66 -13.52 1.84
C MET A 95 -0.81 -12.78 2.86
N THR A 96 0.22 -13.45 3.40
CA THR A 96 1.20 -12.77 4.26
C THR A 96 2.00 -11.78 3.42
N GLN A 97 2.56 -10.74 4.06
CA GLN A 97 3.45 -9.78 3.40
C GLN A 97 4.54 -10.49 2.58
N GLU A 98 5.11 -11.56 3.15
CA GLU A 98 6.13 -12.39 2.52
C GLU A 98 5.64 -13.11 1.25
N GLN A 99 4.41 -13.61 1.24
CA GLN A 99 3.82 -14.26 0.07
C GLN A 99 3.54 -13.26 -1.06
N ALA A 100 3.12 -12.04 -0.70
CA ALA A 100 2.94 -10.96 -1.67
C ALA A 100 4.28 -10.51 -2.26
N ASP A 101 5.31 -10.35 -1.42
CA ASP A 101 6.65 -9.98 -1.84
C ASP A 101 7.27 -11.05 -2.74
N GLN A 102 7.05 -12.33 -2.44
CA GLN A 102 7.52 -13.44 -3.26
C GLN A 102 6.85 -13.44 -4.64
N LYS A 103 5.53 -13.28 -4.71
CA LYS A 103 4.81 -13.13 -5.97
C LYS A 103 5.26 -11.89 -6.75
N LEU A 104 5.48 -10.77 -6.07
CA LEU A 104 5.95 -9.55 -6.72
C LEU A 104 7.35 -9.74 -7.32
N LYS A 105 8.25 -10.44 -6.63
CA LYS A 105 9.57 -10.82 -7.17
C LYS A 105 9.43 -11.72 -8.40
N GLU A 106 8.51 -12.68 -8.39
CA GLU A 106 8.24 -13.56 -9.53
C GLU A 106 7.71 -12.77 -10.74
N ILE A 107 6.76 -11.84 -10.53
CA ILE A 107 6.23 -10.97 -11.59
C ILE A 107 7.34 -10.07 -12.16
N LYS A 108 8.17 -9.46 -11.30
CA LYS A 108 9.32 -8.64 -11.75
C LYS A 108 10.34 -9.46 -12.55
N ALA A 109 10.61 -10.70 -12.13
CA ALA A 109 11.48 -11.61 -12.86
C ALA A 109 10.89 -12.01 -14.22
N ARG A 110 9.57 -12.28 -14.28
CA ARG A 110 8.85 -12.57 -15.54
C ARG A 110 8.92 -11.38 -16.51
N LYS A 111 8.62 -10.17 -16.05
CA LYS A 111 8.77 -8.93 -16.86
C LYS A 111 10.21 -8.74 -17.37
N LYS A 112 11.21 -9.02 -16.54
CA LYS A 112 12.63 -8.93 -16.95
C LYS A 112 12.98 -9.96 -18.02
N ALA A 113 12.48 -11.19 -17.91
CA ALA A 113 12.69 -12.24 -18.90
C ALA A 113 11.98 -11.93 -20.24
N GLU A 114 10.76 -11.42 -20.18
CA GLU A 114 9.99 -10.98 -21.36
C GLU A 114 10.68 -9.81 -22.09
N ALA A 115 11.26 -8.86 -21.34
CA ALA A 115 12.04 -7.75 -21.91
C ALA A 115 13.31 -8.24 -22.63
N ILE A 116 14.02 -9.23 -22.08
CA ILE A 116 15.24 -9.80 -22.70
C ILE A 116 14.90 -10.63 -23.96
N GLY A 117 13.74 -11.30 -24.00
CA GLY A 117 13.27 -12.01 -25.19
C GLY A 117 12.93 -11.10 -26.37
N ALA A 118 12.49 -9.87 -26.10
CA ALA A 118 12.21 -8.87 -27.14
C ALA A 118 13.51 -8.36 -27.82
N GLU A 119 14.61 -8.22 -27.09
CA GLU A 119 15.92 -7.81 -27.66
C GLU A 119 16.53 -8.87 -28.59
N TYR A 120 16.43 -10.16 -28.25
CA TYR A 120 16.99 -11.24 -29.09
C TYR A 120 16.23 -11.44 -30.41
N SER A 121 14.93 -11.13 -30.44
CA SER A 121 14.07 -11.27 -31.62
C SER A 121 14.38 -10.23 -32.71
N ALA A 122 14.93 -9.07 -32.33
CA ALA A 122 15.34 -8.01 -33.26
C ALA A 122 16.71 -8.29 -33.92
N SER A 123 17.46 -9.31 -33.46
CA SER A 123 18.83 -9.58 -33.91
C SER A 123 18.97 -10.53 -35.11
N THR A 124 17.88 -11.16 -35.56
CA THR A 124 17.92 -12.13 -36.69
C THR A 124 17.36 -11.52 -37.98
N GLY A 125 18.06 -10.51 -38.53
CA GLY A 125 17.69 -9.81 -39.76
C GLY A 125 18.87 -9.19 -40.51
N ILE A 126 19.71 -10.04 -41.10
CA ILE A 126 20.56 -9.88 -42.30
C ILE A 126 21.20 -8.50 -42.63
N SER A 127 22.53 -8.48 -42.49
CA SER A 127 23.61 -7.86 -43.32
C SER A 127 23.81 -6.33 -43.43
N GLY A 128 25.03 -5.87 -43.11
CA GLY A 128 25.58 -4.60 -43.63
C GLY A 128 26.75 -3.96 -42.86
N ARG A 129 27.99 -4.41 -43.13
CA ARG A 129 29.21 -3.59 -43.40
C ARG A 129 29.61 -2.40 -42.48
N GLY A 130 30.75 -2.53 -41.78
CA GLY A 130 31.71 -1.43 -41.50
C GLY A 130 31.87 -0.95 -40.03
N PRO A 131 33.07 -0.47 -39.59
CA PRO A 131 33.52 -0.60 -38.20
C PRO A 131 33.65 0.71 -37.37
N HIS A 132 33.81 0.51 -36.05
CA HIS A 132 34.27 1.43 -34.99
C HIS A 132 33.48 2.71 -34.69
N HIS A 133 32.92 2.81 -33.48
CA HIS A 133 33.23 3.88 -32.52
C HIS A 133 32.90 3.42 -31.09
N THR A 134 33.85 3.68 -30.20
CA THR A 134 33.86 3.47 -28.75
C THR A 134 32.89 4.43 -28.04
N GLU A 135 31.89 3.93 -27.33
CA GLU A 135 31.12 4.72 -26.37
C GLU A 135 30.32 3.77 -25.45
N ASN A 136 30.91 3.34 -24.33
CA ASN A 136 30.13 2.76 -23.22
C ASN A 136 30.98 2.74 -21.94
N SER A 137 31.14 3.91 -21.31
CA SER A 137 31.73 4.01 -19.98
C SER A 137 30.98 4.96 -19.03
N VAL A 138 30.02 5.76 -19.51
CA VAL A 138 29.35 6.80 -18.69
C VAL A 138 28.02 6.31 -18.07
N SER A 139 27.33 5.36 -18.70
CA SER A 139 26.03 4.85 -18.21
C SER A 139 26.15 3.99 -16.94
N SER A 140 27.30 3.36 -16.70
CA SER A 140 27.52 2.53 -15.51
C SER A 140 27.89 3.36 -14.28
N GLN A 141 28.60 4.48 -14.45
CA GLN A 141 28.97 5.39 -13.35
C GLN A 141 27.75 6.11 -12.77
N THR A 142 26.87 6.63 -13.63
CA THR A 142 25.64 7.34 -13.19
C THR A 142 24.67 6.44 -12.42
N SER A 143 24.60 5.16 -12.78
CA SER A 143 23.79 4.17 -12.05
C SER A 143 24.37 3.88 -10.66
N ASN A 144 25.70 3.80 -10.54
CA ASN A 144 26.37 3.56 -9.26
C ASN A 144 26.26 4.78 -8.32
N ASP A 145 26.33 6.00 -8.85
CA ASP A 145 26.18 7.22 -8.07
C ASP A 145 24.76 7.36 -7.50
N LEU A 146 23.75 6.99 -8.30
CA LEU A 146 22.35 6.96 -7.84
C LEU A 146 22.14 5.91 -6.74
N ILE A 147 22.72 4.72 -6.89
CA ILE A 147 22.64 3.66 -5.88
C ILE A 147 23.28 4.12 -4.56
N ASN A 148 24.49 4.70 -4.61
CA ASN A 148 25.17 5.21 -3.41
C ASN A 148 24.38 6.33 -2.72
N HIS A 149 23.74 7.20 -3.50
CA HIS A 149 22.88 8.25 -2.95
C HIS A 149 21.65 7.67 -2.23
N LEU A 150 20.99 6.68 -2.84
CA LEU A 150 19.85 5.99 -2.24
C LEU A 150 20.24 5.22 -0.97
N GLU A 151 21.40 4.55 -0.96
CA GLU A 151 21.92 3.89 0.26
C GLU A 151 22.19 4.87 1.39
N THR A 152 22.68 6.07 1.06
CA THR A 152 22.92 7.13 2.05
C THR A 152 21.60 7.62 2.65
N GLN A 153 20.60 7.88 1.80
CA GLN A 153 19.27 8.28 2.26
C GLN A 153 18.61 7.20 3.14
N LEU A 154 18.75 5.92 2.78
CA LEU A 154 18.21 4.82 3.58
C LEU A 154 18.84 4.76 4.97
N LYS A 155 20.17 4.89 5.08
CA LYS A 155 20.86 4.94 6.39
C LYS A 155 20.41 6.11 7.25
N GLU A 156 20.18 7.28 6.64
CA GLU A 156 19.70 8.45 7.35
C GLU A 156 18.26 8.23 7.86
N LYS A 157 17.40 7.62 7.04
CA LYS A 157 16.03 7.26 7.41
C LYS A 157 15.97 6.21 8.52
N ASP A 158 16.83 5.20 8.49
CA ASP A 158 16.92 4.20 9.57
C ASP A 158 17.31 4.86 10.91
N LYS A 159 18.20 5.85 10.86
CA LYS A 159 18.59 6.63 12.04
C LYS A 159 17.42 7.50 12.54
N GLU A 160 16.68 8.12 11.63
CA GLU A 160 15.49 8.91 11.95
C GLU A 160 14.42 8.04 12.63
N ILE A 161 14.12 6.86 12.09
CA ILE A 161 13.21 5.88 12.67
C ILE A 161 13.67 5.47 14.08
N GLY A 162 14.97 5.20 14.25
CA GLY A 162 15.54 4.86 15.56
C GLY A 162 15.38 5.97 16.61
N ASN A 163 15.44 7.24 16.21
CA ASN A 163 15.22 8.37 17.10
C ASN A 163 13.74 8.54 17.45
N LEU A 164 12.85 8.43 16.46
CA LEU A 164 11.41 8.51 16.68
C LEU A 164 10.91 7.42 17.62
N ASN A 165 11.40 6.19 17.48
CA ASN A 165 11.04 5.09 18.39
C ASN A 165 11.43 5.36 19.85
N LYS A 166 12.57 6.02 20.09
CA LYS A 166 12.96 6.44 21.44
C LYS A 166 12.04 7.50 22.00
N GLU A 167 11.59 8.43 21.16
CA GLU A 167 10.69 9.49 21.56
C GLU A 167 9.29 8.95 21.87
N VAL A 168 8.78 8.03 21.05
CA VAL A 168 7.52 7.31 21.31
C VAL A 168 7.58 6.62 22.68
N GLY A 169 8.66 5.88 22.97
CA GLY A 169 8.81 5.23 24.28
C GLY A 169 8.86 6.22 25.45
N ARG A 170 9.45 7.40 25.28
CA ARG A 170 9.42 8.45 26.32
C ARG A 170 8.02 9.02 26.51
N LEU A 171 7.30 9.29 25.43
CA LEU A 171 5.93 9.81 25.49
C LEU A 171 4.97 8.80 26.10
N GLU A 172 5.09 7.52 25.77
CA GLU A 172 4.32 6.43 26.40
C GLU A 172 4.55 6.40 27.92
N ALA A 173 5.80 6.48 28.37
CA ALA A 173 6.12 6.53 29.79
C ALA A 173 5.55 7.78 30.50
N GLN A 174 5.55 8.94 29.83
CA GLN A 174 4.93 10.16 30.36
C GLN A 174 3.41 10.03 30.46
N VAL A 175 2.77 9.44 29.45
CA VAL A 175 1.32 9.18 29.45
C VAL A 175 0.94 8.26 30.61
N ASP A 176 1.73 7.22 30.87
CA ASP A 176 1.47 6.30 31.98
C ASP A 176 1.66 6.97 33.35
N MET A 177 2.70 7.80 33.52
CA MET A 177 2.88 8.61 34.73
C MET A 177 1.70 9.57 34.96
N LEU A 178 1.26 10.28 33.92
CA LEU A 178 0.15 11.22 34.02
C LEU A 178 -1.18 10.50 34.34
N LYS A 179 -1.40 9.32 33.77
CA LYS A 179 -2.57 8.48 34.11
C LYS A 179 -2.55 8.06 35.57
N GLU A 180 -1.38 7.72 36.12
CA GLU A 180 -1.27 7.33 37.53
C GLU A 180 -1.47 8.52 38.47
N GLN A 181 -0.90 9.69 38.15
CA GLN A 181 -1.17 10.93 38.90
C GLN A 181 -2.67 11.32 38.87
N LEU A 182 -3.35 11.12 37.73
CA LEU A 182 -4.79 11.35 37.61
C LEU A 182 -5.60 10.34 38.45
N ARG A 183 -5.11 9.11 38.59
CA ARG A 183 -5.71 8.09 39.45
C ARG A 183 -5.55 8.45 40.92
N GLU A 184 -4.35 8.82 41.35
CA GLU A 184 -4.05 9.22 42.72
C GLU A 184 -4.84 10.47 43.16
N SER A 185 -4.94 11.47 42.27
CA SER A 185 -5.74 12.68 42.54
C SER A 185 -7.25 12.42 42.65
N ARG A 186 -7.79 11.41 41.96
CA ARG A 186 -9.20 11.00 42.09
C ARG A 186 -9.50 10.25 43.40
N VAL A 187 -8.52 9.57 43.99
CA VAL A 187 -8.71 8.83 45.26
C VAL A 187 -8.75 9.78 46.47
N PHE A 188 -8.24 11.02 46.34
CA PHE A 188 -8.12 11.98 47.43
C PHE A 188 -9.14 13.13 47.42
N SER A 189 -10.34 12.92 46.87
CA SER A 189 -11.46 13.85 47.09
C SER A 189 -12.26 13.39 48.32
N PRO A 190 -12.17 14.05 49.49
CA PRO A 190 -13.01 13.71 50.62
C PRO A 190 -14.46 14.04 50.26
N ILE A 191 -15.29 13.00 50.18
CA ILE A 191 -16.74 13.12 50.15
C ILE A 191 -17.14 13.76 51.50
N THR A 192 -17.37 15.06 51.49
CA THR A 192 -18.05 15.73 52.59
C THR A 192 -19.50 15.25 52.57
N LYS A 193 -19.86 14.44 53.57
CA LYS A 193 -21.26 14.08 53.86
C LYS A 193 -22.05 15.37 54.04
N ALA A 194 -22.96 15.67 53.12
CA ALA A 194 -24.07 16.54 53.41
C ALA A 194 -25.07 15.74 54.27
N GLU A 195 -25.14 16.07 55.55
CA GLU A 195 -26.24 15.66 56.44
C GLU A 195 -27.56 16.19 55.87
N GLU A 196 -28.45 15.28 55.46
CA GLU A 196 -29.87 15.56 55.27
C GLU A 196 -30.47 15.95 56.63
N VAL A 197 -30.54 17.25 56.87
CA VAL A 197 -31.31 17.82 57.97
C VAL A 197 -32.80 17.66 57.67
N SER A 198 -33.40 16.75 58.42
CA SER A 198 -34.83 16.54 58.66
C SER A 198 -35.67 17.82 58.57
N SER A 199 -36.69 17.79 57.70
CA SER A 199 -37.71 18.86 57.58
C SER A 199 -38.68 18.83 58.78
N PRO A 200 -39.09 19.99 59.33
CA PRO A 200 -39.99 20.07 60.49
C PRO A 200 -41.47 19.83 60.12
N PRO A 201 -42.33 19.48 61.09
CA PRO A 201 -43.69 19.01 60.83
C PRO A 201 -44.63 20.15 60.44
N VAL A 202 -45.53 19.86 59.50
CA VAL A 202 -46.62 20.74 59.07
C VAL A 202 -47.64 20.86 60.20
N LEU A 203 -47.78 22.08 60.74
CA LEU A 203 -48.89 22.48 61.62
C LEU A 203 -50.20 22.41 60.82
N GLN A 204 -51.07 21.47 61.18
CA GLN A 204 -52.49 21.57 60.90
C GLN A 204 -53.10 22.53 61.93
N ASP A 205 -53.64 23.64 61.47
CA ASP A 205 -54.58 24.43 62.26
C ASP A 205 -55.73 24.95 61.39
N ARG A 206 -56.92 24.42 61.74
CA ARG A 206 -58.29 24.97 61.72
C ARG A 206 -58.92 25.46 60.43
#